data_AF-A0A925P623-F1
#
_entry.id   AF-A0A925P623-F1
#
_cell.length_a   1.000
_cell.length_b   1.000
_cell.length_c   1.000
_cell.angle_alpha   90.00
_cell.angle_beta   90.00
_cell.angle_gamma   90.00
#
_symmetry.space_group_name_H-M   'P 1'
#
loop_
_entity.id
_entity.type
_entity.pdbx_description
1 polymer ?
#
loop_
_entity_poly.entity_id
_entity_poly.type
_entity_poly.pdbx_seq_one_letter_code
_entity_poly.pdbx_strand_id
1 'polypeptide(L)'
;MRECVEHPESGPWLERVLFDEIVPVLDGRVADPAGFARTTLERFKNPFLQHQLTSIALNHDAKIKTRLLPAIADYHAKFGKAPPLLSAALGL
;
A
#
# COMPACT_ATOMS: atom_id res chain seq x y z
N MET A 1 7.59 -2.38 -11.55
CA MET A 1 6.48 -2.69 -10.61
C MET A 1 6.16 -4.18 -10.58
N ARG A 2 5.89 -4.84 -11.72
CA ARG A 2 5.67 -6.29 -11.79
C ARG A 2 6.72 -7.09 -11.00
N GLU A 3 7.99 -6.83 -11.26
CA GLU A 3 9.11 -7.46 -10.54
C GLU A 3 9.01 -7.31 -9.03
N CYS A 4 8.59 -6.15 -8.51
CA CYS A 4 8.40 -5.95 -7.07
C CYS A 4 7.22 -6.75 -6.49
N VAL A 5 6.14 -6.90 -7.25
CA VAL A 5 4.95 -7.66 -6.82
C VAL A 5 5.21 -9.16 -6.88
N GLU A 6 6.01 -9.61 -7.85
CA GLU A 6 6.37 -11.02 -8.03
C GLU A 6 7.60 -11.45 -7.20
N HIS A 7 8.35 -10.49 -6.64
CA HIS A 7 9.52 -10.80 -5.82
C HIS A 7 9.11 -11.52 -4.52
N PRO A 8 9.85 -12.59 -4.13
CA PRO A 8 9.47 -13.45 -3.01
C PRO A 8 9.38 -12.75 -1.66
N GLU A 9 10.07 -11.61 -1.50
CA GLU A 9 10.02 -10.83 -0.25
C GLU A 9 9.05 -9.64 -0.32
N SER A 10 9.14 -8.79 -1.36
CA SER A 10 8.35 -7.57 -1.42
C SER A 10 6.90 -7.80 -1.85
N GLY A 11 6.60 -8.86 -2.61
CA GLY A 11 5.24 -9.25 -2.95
C GLY A 11 4.40 -9.56 -1.71
N PRO A 12 4.79 -10.55 -0.90
CA PRO A 12 4.10 -10.85 0.36
C PRO A 12 4.07 -9.68 1.34
N TRP A 13 5.14 -8.88 1.42
CA TRP A 13 5.14 -7.67 2.25
C TRP A 13 4.10 -6.65 1.79
N LEU A 14 4.00 -6.38 0.48
CA LEU A 14 3.02 -5.46 -0.08
C LEU A 14 1.58 -5.95 0.13
N GLU A 15 1.35 -7.25 -0.04
CA GLU A 15 0.04 -7.85 0.25
C GLU A 15 -0.37 -7.63 1.71
N ARG A 16 0.55 -7.83 2.66
CA ARG A 16 0.27 -7.57 4.08
C ARG A 16 -0.02 -6.10 4.36
N VAL A 17 0.76 -5.17 3.80
CA VAL A 17 0.45 -3.73 3.92
C VAL A 17 -0.96 -3.42 3.40
N LEU A 18 -1.35 -3.98 2.26
CA LEU A 18 -2.67 -3.74 1.69
C LEU A 18 -3.80 -4.38 2.53
N PHE A 19 -3.70 -5.67 2.84
CA PHE A 19 -4.81 -6.44 3.41
C PHE A 19 -4.86 -6.44 4.93
N ASP A 20 -3.73 -6.26 5.63
CA ASP A 20 -3.69 -6.23 7.09
C ASP A 20 -3.76 -4.78 7.64
N GLU A 21 -3.32 -3.79 6.85
CA GLU A 21 -3.21 -2.40 7.32
C GLU A 21 -4.17 -1.44 6.59
N ILE A 22 -4.19 -1.42 5.26
CA ILE A 22 -4.99 -0.42 4.52
C ILE A 22 -6.46 -0.82 4.39
N VAL A 23 -6.75 -2.03 3.91
CA VAL A 23 -8.12 -2.51 3.68
C VAL A 23 -8.97 -2.49 4.96
N PRO A 24 -8.48 -2.94 6.13
CA PRO A 24 -9.26 -2.92 7.37
C PRO A 24 -9.63 -1.50 7.81
N VAL A 25 -8.84 -0.48 7.48
CA VAL A 25 -9.16 0.93 7.77
C VAL A 25 -10.34 1.41 6.94
N LEU A 26 -10.39 0.99 5.68
CA LEU A 26 -11.41 1.38 4.71
C LEU A 26 -12.72 0.60 4.85
N ASP A 27 -12.73 -0.51 5.59
CA ASP A 27 -13.92 -1.31 5.84
C ASP A 27 -15.06 -0.46 6.45
N GLY A 28 -16.24 -0.52 5.83
CA GLY A 28 -17.41 0.31 6.14
C GLY A 28 -17.37 1.75 5.62
N ARG A 29 -16.25 2.23 5.04
CA ARG A 29 -16.13 3.58 4.44
C ARG A 29 -16.36 3.58 2.93
N VAL A 30 -16.05 2.47 2.26
CA VAL A 30 -16.18 2.31 0.80
C VAL A 30 -16.70 0.92 0.45
N ALA A 31 -17.28 0.79 -0.74
CA ALA A 31 -17.69 -0.51 -1.27
C ALA A 31 -16.46 -1.33 -1.69
N ASP A 32 -16.40 -2.58 -1.23
CA ASP A 32 -15.41 -3.60 -1.63
C ASP A 32 -13.93 -3.14 -1.68
N PRO A 33 -13.36 -2.64 -0.57
CA PRO A 33 -11.95 -2.24 -0.53
C PRO A 33 -10.99 -3.40 -0.83
N ALA A 34 -11.35 -4.62 -0.44
CA ALA A 34 -10.54 -5.82 -0.67
C ALA A 34 -10.49 -6.20 -2.16
N GLY A 35 -11.62 -6.18 -2.87
CA GLY A 35 -11.65 -6.45 -4.31
C GLY A 35 -10.91 -5.38 -5.11
N PHE A 36 -11.00 -4.11 -4.70
CA PHE A 36 -10.20 -3.04 -5.30
C PHE A 36 -8.69 -3.28 -5.12
N ALA A 37 -8.25 -3.66 -3.92
CA ALA A 37 -6.85 -3.97 -3.65
C ALA A 37 -6.34 -5.16 -4.50
N ARG A 38 -7.11 -6.25 -4.59
CA ARG A 38 -6.77 -7.41 -5.44
C ARG A 38 -6.63 -7.01 -6.90
N THR A 39 -7.63 -6.30 -7.44
CA THR A 39 -7.61 -5.84 -8.83
C THR A 39 -6.42 -4.92 -9.11
N THR A 40 -6.02 -4.09 -8.14
CA THR A 40 -4.85 -3.22 -8.25
C THR A 40 -3.55 -4.02 -8.34
N LEU A 41 -3.38 -5.05 -7.51
CA LEU A 41 -2.21 -5.95 -7.59
C LEU A 41 -2.13 -6.66 -8.94
N GLU A 42 -3.25 -7.15 -9.47
CA GLU A 42 -3.29 -7.78 -10.80
C GLU A 42 -2.88 -6.81 -11.92
N ARG A 43 -3.27 -5.54 -11.82
CA ARG A 43 -2.82 -4.49 -12.76
C ARG A 43 -1.30 -4.26 -12.68
N PHE A 44 -0.73 -4.33 -11.48
CA PHE A 44 0.71 -4.18 -11.30
C PHE A 44 1.52 -5.35 -11.85
N LYS A 45 0.92 -6.55 -11.92
CA LYS A 45 1.52 -7.74 -12.54
C LYS A 45 1.44 -7.74 -14.07
N ASN A 46 0.59 -6.90 -14.67
CA ASN A 46 0.36 -6.90 -16.12
C ASN A 46 1.67 -6.67 -16.91
N PRO A 47 2.10 -7.61 -17.77
CA PRO A 47 3.37 -7.53 -18.47
C PRO A 47 3.41 -6.52 -19.61
N PHE A 48 2.25 -6.05 -20.09
CA PHE A 48 2.14 -5.05 -21.15
C PHE A 48 2.23 -3.61 -20.64
N LEU A 49 2.18 -3.41 -19.31
CA LEU A 49 2.32 -2.09 -18.69
C LEU A 49 3.72 -1.91 -18.11
N GLN A 50 4.52 -1.08 -18.78
CA GLN A 50 5.87 -0.72 -18.30
C GLN A 50 5.81 0.35 -17.21
N HIS A 51 5.66 -0.11 -15.97
CA HIS A 51 5.71 0.74 -14.78
C HIS A 51 7.16 0.95 -14.29
N GLN A 52 7.77 2.06 -14.71
CA GLN A 52 9.11 2.46 -14.27
C GLN A 52 9.11 2.90 -12.81
N LEU A 53 9.89 2.22 -11.96
CA LEU A 53 9.98 2.55 -10.53
C LEU A 53 10.53 3.96 -10.29
N THR A 54 11.44 4.42 -11.15
CA THR A 54 11.99 5.78 -11.11
C THR A 54 10.90 6.83 -11.30
N SER A 55 10.01 6.66 -12.28
CA SER A 55 8.85 7.53 -12.49
C SER A 55 7.87 7.46 -11.31
N ILE A 56 7.68 6.28 -10.72
CA ILE A 56 6.84 6.10 -9.51
C ILE A 56 7.48 6.78 -8.29
N ALA A 57 8.81 6.83 -8.18
CA ALA A 57 9.52 7.46 -7.08
C ALA A 57 9.53 8.99 -7.15
N LEU A 58 9.23 9.60 -8.30
CA LEU A 58 9.16 11.06 -8.43
C LEU A 58 8.19 11.66 -7.40
N ASN A 59 8.59 12.76 -6.76
CA ASN A 59 7.82 13.42 -5.69
C ASN A 59 7.52 12.48 -4.49
N HIS A 60 8.50 11.64 -4.11
CA HIS A 60 8.37 10.67 -3.01
C HIS A 60 7.91 11.31 -1.70
N ASP A 61 8.58 12.37 -1.24
CA ASP A 61 8.26 13.04 0.03
C ASP A 61 6.83 13.60 0.05
N ALA A 62 6.38 14.16 -1.08
CA ALA A 62 5.02 14.64 -1.22
C ALA A 62 4.02 13.47 -1.18
N LYS A 63 4.35 12.33 -1.79
CA LYS A 63 3.54 11.11 -1.74
C LYS A 63 3.45 10.54 -0.33
N ILE A 64 4.54 10.55 0.46
CA ILE A 64 4.51 10.14 1.86
C ILE A 64 3.56 11.04 2.64
N LYS A 65 3.75 12.36 2.57
CA LYS A 65 2.97 13.35 3.34
C LYS A 65 1.48 13.30 3.02
N THR A 66 1.12 13.08 1.76
CA THR A 66 -0.28 13.12 1.30
C THR A 66 -0.98 11.77 1.29
N ARG A 67 -0.24 10.64 1.37
CA ARG A 67 -0.82 9.29 1.26
C ARG A 67 -0.52 8.40 2.47
N LEU A 68 0.75 8.29 2.86
CA LEU A 68 1.14 7.35 3.92
C LEU A 68 0.89 7.91 5.32
N LEU A 69 1.22 9.19 5.59
CA LEU A 69 0.96 9.78 6.91
C LEU A 69 -0.54 9.80 7.26
N PRO A 70 -1.46 10.17 6.34
CA PRO A 70 -2.89 10.07 6.61
C PRO A 70 -3.36 8.64 6.86
N ALA A 71 -2.86 7.66 6.09
CA ALA A 71 -3.21 6.25 6.29
C ALA A 71 -2.76 5.72 7.67
N ILE A 72 -1.56 6.10 8.12
CA ILE A 72 -1.05 5.78 9.46
C ILE A 72 -1.94 6.39 10.54
N ALA A 73 -2.33 7.67 10.38
CA ALA A 73 -3.21 8.35 11.30
C ALA A 73 -4.60 7.70 11.37
N ASP A 74 -5.18 7.34 10.22
CA ASP A 74 -6.46 6.64 10.14
C ASP A 74 -6.40 5.25 10.79
N TYR A 75 -5.32 4.50 10.57
CA TYR A 75 -5.10 3.21 11.24
C TYR A 75 -5.03 3.38 12.75
N HIS A 76 -4.25 4.35 13.22
CA HIS A 76 -4.15 4.67 14.64
C HIS A 76 -5.50 5.07 15.23
N ALA A 77 -6.29 5.89 14.53
CA ALA A 77 -7.61 6.30 14.98
C ALA A 77 -8.59 5.11 15.09
N LYS A 78 -8.50 4.11 14.19
CA LYS A 78 -9.39 2.93 14.20
C LYS A 78 -8.96 1.86 15.21
N PHE A 79 -7.66 1.62 15.36
CA PHE A 79 -7.13 0.47 16.12
C PHE A 79 -6.37 0.84 17.39
N GLY A 80 -6.17 2.14 17.68
CA GLY A 80 -5.48 2.63 18.87
C GLY A 80 -3.97 2.36 18.89
N LYS A 81 -3.36 2.01 17.75
CA LYS A 81 -1.93 1.70 17.62
C LYS A 81 -1.44 2.02 16.21
N ALA A 82 -0.14 2.21 16.03
CA ALA A 82 0.44 2.42 14.70
C ALA A 82 0.43 1.12 13.86
N PRO A 83 0.28 1.21 12.52
CA PRO A 83 0.41 0.07 11.62
C PRO A 83 1.90 -0.34 11.52
N PRO A 84 2.26 -1.58 11.90
CA PRO A 84 3.66 -1.96 12.05
C PRO A 84 4.49 -1.90 10.77
N LEU A 85 3.94 -2.30 9.61
CA LEU A 85 4.67 -2.37 8.34
C LEU A 85 4.82 -0.97 7.72
N LEU A 86 3.75 -0.18 7.69
CA LEU A 86 3.81 1.21 7.21
C LEU A 86 4.71 2.09 8.08
N SER A 87 4.68 1.93 9.40
CA SER A 87 5.60 2.67 10.30
C SER A 87 7.05 2.26 10.07
N ALA A 88 7.33 0.95 10.00
CA ALA A 88 8.68 0.45 9.71
C ALA A 88 9.21 0.97 8.37
N ALA A 89 8.37 1.06 7.33
CA ALA A 89 8.75 1.59 6.02
C ALA A 89 9.15 3.08 6.06
N LEU A 90 8.66 3.84 7.05
CA LEU A 90 8.98 5.26 7.24
C LEU A 90 9.99 5.51 8.36
N GLY A 91 10.45 4.47 9.06
CA GLY A 91 11.33 4.60 10.23
C GLY A 91 10.66 5.26 11.44
N LEU A 92 9.35 5.05 11.60
CA LEU A 92 8.51 5.58 12.69
C LEU A 92 8.27 4.56 13.81
#